data_AF-A0A9D0I5N8-F1
#
_entry.id   AF-A0A9D0I5N8-F1
#
_cell.length_a   1.000
_cell.length_b   1.000
_cell.length_c   1.000
_cell.angle_alpha   90.00
_cell.angle_beta   90.00
_cell.angle_gamma   90.00
#
_symmetry.space_group_name_H-M   'P 1'
#
loop_
_entity.id
_entity.type
_entity.pdbx_description
1 polymer ?
#
loop_
_entity_poly.entity_id
_entity_poly.type
_entity_poly.pdbx_seq_one_letter_code
_entity_poly.pdbx_strand_id
1 'polypeptide(L)'
;MFLLQQGLGVEQIADRRGLTPATVYTHLGEAIGAGLLDAREVLPLDAVAYREIVQHLELLETCRERRLKPLFEALEGRHGYELLRCIVAQECR
;
A
#
# COMPACT_ATOMS: atom_id res chain seq x y z
N MET A 1 -2.20 -4.98 -14.82
CA MET A 1 -2.61 -5.44 -13.48
C MET A 1 -3.64 -6.58 -13.48
N PHE A 2 -3.56 -7.54 -14.41
CA PHE A 2 -4.67 -8.50 -14.62
C PHE A 2 -4.80 -9.59 -13.52
N LEU A 3 -3.76 -9.86 -12.71
CA LEU A 3 -3.79 -10.96 -11.73
C LEU A 3 -4.46 -10.61 -10.39
N LEU A 4 -4.44 -9.35 -9.95
CA LEU A 4 -5.21 -8.92 -8.77
C LEU A 4 -6.72 -9.05 -9.02
N GLN A 5 -7.14 -8.80 -10.27
CA GLN A 5 -8.54 -8.96 -10.70
C GLN A 5 -9.00 -10.43 -10.70
N GLN A 6 -8.09 -11.39 -10.48
CA GLN A 6 -8.40 -12.80 -10.28
C GLN A 6 -8.41 -13.22 -8.80
N GLY A 7 -8.33 -12.25 -7.86
CA GLY A 7 -8.33 -12.50 -6.42
C GLY A 7 -7.01 -13.04 -5.87
N LEU A 8 -5.92 -13.00 -6.65
CA LEU A 8 -4.61 -13.42 -6.20
C LEU A 8 -3.95 -12.31 -5.36
N GLY A 9 -3.49 -12.68 -4.17
CA GLY A 9 -2.72 -11.79 -3.30
C GLY A 9 -1.33 -11.50 -3.86
N VAL A 10 -0.67 -10.48 -3.30
CA VAL A 10 0.66 -10.00 -3.74
C VAL A 10 1.70 -11.13 -3.81
N GLU A 11 1.75 -12.00 -2.81
CA GLU A 11 2.66 -13.16 -2.76
C GLU A 11 2.43 -14.14 -3.92
N GLN A 12 1.17 -14.42 -4.25
CA GLN A 12 0.82 -15.35 -5.34
C GLN A 12 1.13 -14.75 -6.71
N ILE A 13 1.00 -13.43 -6.85
CA ILE A 13 1.38 -12.72 -8.07
C ILE A 13 2.89 -12.73 -8.26
N ALA A 14 3.64 -12.52 -7.17
CA ALA A 14 5.09 -12.58 -7.17
C ALA A 14 5.58 -13.95 -7.66
N ASP A 15 5.10 -15.02 -7.02
CA ASP A 15 5.44 -16.41 -7.39
C ASP A 15 5.09 -16.74 -8.85
N ARG A 16 3.84 -16.49 -9.27
CA ARG A 16 3.37 -16.82 -10.62
C ARG A 16 4.11 -16.06 -11.74
N ARG A 17 4.65 -14.88 -11.45
CA ARG A 17 5.36 -14.03 -12.42
C ARG A 17 6.88 -14.09 -12.29
N GLY A 18 7.42 -14.85 -11.32
CA GLY A 18 8.85 -14.83 -11.02
C GLY A 18 9.34 -13.44 -10.58
N LEU A 19 8.50 -12.68 -9.87
CA LEU A 19 8.81 -11.36 -9.32
C LEU A 19 8.98 -11.45 -7.80
N THR A 20 9.50 -10.39 -7.19
CA THR A 20 9.45 -10.25 -5.73
C THR A 20 8.16 -9.55 -5.30
N PRO A 21 7.64 -9.82 -4.08
CA PRO A 21 6.50 -9.08 -3.52
C PRO A 21 6.71 -7.56 -3.54
N ALA A 22 7.93 -7.10 -3.27
CA ALA A 22 8.29 -5.68 -3.31
C ALA A 22 8.11 -5.06 -4.71
N THR A 23 8.47 -5.79 -5.78
CA THR A 23 8.23 -5.37 -7.17
C THR A 23 6.73 -5.26 -7.46
N VAL A 24 5.94 -6.20 -6.97
CA VAL A 24 4.48 -6.18 -7.14
C VAL A 24 3.88 -4.97 -6.43
N TYR A 25 4.24 -4.71 -5.17
CA TYR A 25 3.78 -3.51 -4.43
C TYR A 25 4.20 -2.20 -5.11
N THR A 26 5.37 -2.16 -5.75
CA THR A 26 5.81 -0.99 -6.52
C THR A 26 4.82 -0.68 -7.64
N HIS A 27 4.44 -1.68 -8.42
CA HIS A 27 3.42 -1.53 -9.47
C HIS A 27 2.03 -1.22 -8.91
N LEU A 28 1.67 -1.73 -7.72
CA LEU A 28 0.45 -1.33 -7.01
C LEU A 28 0.44 0.17 -6.76
N GLY A 29 1.49 0.69 -6.12
CA GLY A 29 1.59 2.10 -5.78
C GLY A 29 1.52 3.02 -6.99
N GLU A 30 2.17 2.66 -8.10
CA GLU A 30 2.10 3.42 -9.35
C GLU A 30 0.67 3.50 -9.91
N ALA A 31 -0.02 2.35 -10.00
CA ALA A 31 -1.38 2.29 -10.52
C ALA A 31 -2.40 2.98 -9.60
N ILE A 32 -2.24 2.84 -8.29
CA ILE A 32 -3.06 3.52 -7.28
C ILE A 32 -2.89 5.04 -7.38
N GLY A 33 -1.65 5.52 -7.42
CA GLY A 33 -1.36 6.96 -7.58
C GLY A 33 -1.86 7.54 -8.90
N ALA A 34 -1.95 6.72 -9.95
CA ALA A 34 -2.58 7.09 -11.22
C ALA A 34 -4.11 7.02 -11.21
N GLY A 35 -4.74 6.62 -10.10
CA GLY A 35 -6.19 6.46 -9.98
C GLY A 35 -6.77 5.25 -10.73
N LEU A 36 -5.92 4.31 -11.14
CA LEU A 36 -6.32 3.10 -11.89
C LEU A 36 -6.79 1.96 -10.98
N LEU A 37 -6.47 2.02 -9.68
CA LEU A 37 -6.82 1.02 -8.67
C LEU A 37 -7.14 1.68 -7.34
N ASP A 38 -7.99 1.03 -6.54
CA ASP A 38 -8.22 1.40 -5.15
C ASP A 38 -7.36 0.55 -4.21
N ALA A 39 -6.56 1.20 -3.36
CA ALA A 39 -5.76 0.55 -2.33
C ALA A 39 -6.59 -0.36 -1.41
N ARG A 40 -7.86 -0.01 -1.14
CA ARG A 40 -8.77 -0.77 -0.26
C ARG A 40 -9.19 -2.10 -0.86
N GLU A 41 -9.12 -2.23 -2.18
CA GLU A 41 -9.51 -3.45 -2.90
C GLU A 41 -8.34 -4.40 -3.14
N VAL A 42 -7.12 -3.86 -3.27
CA VAL A 42 -5.94 -4.63 -3.68
C VAL A 42 -4.97 -4.94 -2.55
N LEU A 43 -5.01 -4.19 -1.44
CA LEU A 43 -4.16 -4.46 -0.29
C LEU A 43 -4.80 -5.52 0.61
N PRO A 44 -4.00 -6.44 1.20
CA PRO A 44 -4.48 -7.45 2.12
C PRO A 44 -4.71 -6.86 3.52
N LEU A 45 -5.55 -5.82 3.62
CA LEU A 45 -5.90 -5.13 4.86
C LEU A 45 -7.40 -5.18 5.06
N ASP A 46 -7.83 -5.37 6.31
CA ASP A 46 -9.22 -5.13 6.66
C ASP A 46 -9.50 -3.62 6.78
N ALA A 47 -10.78 -3.26 6.86
CA ALA A 47 -11.20 -1.87 6.96
C ALA A 47 -10.76 -1.18 8.26
N VAL A 48 -10.47 -1.93 9.33
CA VAL A 48 -10.02 -1.36 10.61
C VAL A 48 -8.55 -0.96 10.50
N ALA A 49 -7.70 -1.88 10.04
CA ALA A 49 -6.28 -1.65 9.80
C ALA A 49 -6.06 -0.53 8.78
N TYR A 50 -6.83 -0.52 7.68
CA TYR A 50 -6.74 0.56 6.71
C TYR A 50 -7.03 1.93 7.35
N ARG A 51 -8.14 2.04 8.10
CA ARG A 51 -8.50 3.29 8.79
C ARG A 51 -7.48 3.71 9.84
N GLU A 52 -6.88 2.77 10.56
CA GLU A 52 -5.83 3.05 11.52
C GLU A 52 -4.63 3.72 10.83
N ILE A 53 -4.16 3.15 9.72
CA ILE A 53 -3.02 3.70 8.96
C ILE A 53 -3.33 5.10 8.43
N VAL A 54 -4.54 5.32 7.88
CA VAL A 54 -4.96 6.64 7.38
C VAL A 54 -4.97 7.68 8.50
N GLN A 55 -5.47 7.34 9.68
CA GLN A 55 -5.45 8.26 10.83
C GLN A 55 -4.03 8.66 11.23
N HIS A 56 -3.09 7.72 11.27
CA HIS A 56 -1.68 8.05 11.55
C HIS A 56 -1.04 8.89 10.43
N LEU A 57 -1.38 8.60 9.17
CA LEU A 57 -0.90 9.33 8.00
C LEU A 57 -1.33 10.81 8.06
N GLU A 58 -2.59 11.07 8.40
CA GLU A 58 -3.16 12.41 8.61
C GLU A 58 -2.50 13.13 9.80
N LEU A 59 -2.41 12.47 10.96
CA LEU A 59 -1.83 13.02 12.18
C LEU A 59 -0.37 13.48 11.99
N LEU A 60 0.39 12.73 11.17
CA LEU A 60 1.80 12.97 10.90
C LEU A 60 2.04 13.88 9.68
N GLU A 61 0.99 14.46 9.09
CA GLU A 61 1.06 15.24 7.84
C GLU A 61 1.88 14.55 6.73
N THR A 62 1.78 13.22 6.64
CA THR A 62 2.68 12.41 5.80
C THR A 62 2.60 12.79 4.32
N CYS A 63 1.44 13.21 3.81
CA CYS A 63 1.30 13.70 2.44
C CYS A 63 2.15 14.93 2.14
N ARG A 64 2.29 15.82 3.13
CA ARG A 64 3.06 17.05 3.02
C ARG A 64 4.55 16.77 3.14
N GLU A 65 4.95 15.98 4.13
CA GLU A 65 6.36 15.70 4.39
C GLU A 65 6.95 14.63 3.45
N ARG A 66 6.10 13.79 2.85
CA ARG A 66 6.45 12.59 2.08
C ARG A 66 7.40 11.64 2.82
N ARG A 67 7.30 11.57 4.16
CA ARG A 67 8.16 10.74 5.01
C ARG A 67 7.41 9.51 5.50
N LEU A 68 7.83 8.33 5.04
CA LEU A 68 7.25 7.06 5.49
C LEU A 68 7.79 6.59 6.84
N LYS A 69 9.00 7.02 7.23
CA LYS A 69 9.65 6.55 8.46
C LYS A 69 8.85 6.86 9.73
N PRO A 70 8.36 8.10 9.95
CA PRO A 70 7.53 8.39 11.12
C PRO A 70 6.23 7.58 11.16
N LEU A 71 5.61 7.37 9.99
CA LEU A 71 4.41 6.54 9.87
C LEU A 71 4.68 5.07 10.22
N PHE A 72 5.79 4.52 9.72
CA PHE A 72 6.22 3.16 10.03
C PHE A 72 6.51 2.97 11.53
N GLU A 73 7.19 3.94 12.14
CA GLU A 73 7.50 3.92 13.58
C GLU A 73 6.22 4.05 14.44
N ALA A 74 5.28 4.92 14.06
CA ALA A 74 4.01 5.08 14.76
C ALA A 74 3.11 3.83 14.70
N LEU A 75 3.26 3.01 13.66
CA LEU A 75 2.58 1.72 13.50
C LEU A 75 3.38 0.54 14.08
N GLU A 76 4.46 0.82 14.82
CA GLU A 76 5.35 -0.15 15.46
C GLU A 76 5.97 -1.15 14.47
N GLY A 77 6.10 -0.77 13.20
CA GLY A 77 6.64 -1.62 12.14
C GLY A 77 5.76 -2.83 11.77
N ARG A 78 4.47 -2.84 12.14
CA ARG A 78 3.53 -3.93 11.78
C ARG A 78 3.28 -4.06 10.28
N HIS A 79 3.51 -2.98 9.52
CA HIS A 79 3.27 -2.93 8.08
C HIS A 79 4.55 -2.54 7.35
N GLY A 80 4.88 -3.27 6.28
CA GLY A 80 6.04 -2.99 5.45
C GLY A 80 5.95 -1.65 4.72
N TYR A 81 7.10 -1.07 4.39
CA TYR A 81 7.20 0.22 3.70
C TYR A 81 6.48 0.24 2.35
N GLU A 82 6.48 -0.88 1.64
CA GLU A 82 5.88 -1.04 0.32
C GLU A 82 4.35 -0.94 0.37
N LEU A 83 3.75 -1.54 1.41
CA LEU A 83 2.31 -1.44 1.67
C LEU A 83 1.92 -0.03 2.10
N LEU A 84 2.68 0.57 3.03
CA LEU A 84 2.44 1.96 3.46
C LEU A 84 2.55 2.95 2.29
N ARG A 85 3.48 2.71 1.37
CA ARG A 85 3.64 3.51 0.15
C ARG A 85 2.41 3.44 -0.75
N CYS A 86 1.73 2.30 -0.83
CA CYS A 86 0.49 2.16 -1.60
C CYS A 86 -0.65 3.00 -1.00
N ILE A 87 -0.76 3.04 0.33
CA ILE A 87 -1.77 3.86 1.02
C ILE A 87 -1.47 5.35 0.83
N VAL A 88 -0.20 5.76 0.98
CA VAL A 88 0.21 7.15 0.70
C VAL A 88 -0.08 7.53 -0.75
N ALA A 89 0.12 6.63 -1.71
CA ALA A 89 -0.22 6.89 -3.11
C ALA A 89 -1.73 7.12 -3.34
N GLN A 90 -2.60 6.48 -2.55
CA GLN A 90 -4.05 6.68 -2.62
C GLN A 90 -4.47 8.00 -1.96
N GLU A 91 -4.05 8.20 -0.71
CA GLU A 91 -4.55 9.29 0.13
C GLU A 91 -3.89 10.64 -0.18
N CYS A 92 -2.70 10.63 -0.79
CA CYS A 92 -1.92 11.84 -1.12
C CYS A 92 -1.86 12.14 -2.63
N ARG A 93 -2.83 11.65 -3.42
CA ARG A 93 -2.91 11.86 -4.86
C ARG A 93 -3.33 13.28 -5.25
#